data_AF-A0A2N3DSW4-F1
#
_entry.id   AF-A0A2N3DSW4-F1
#
_cell.length_a   1.000
_cell.length_b   1.000
_cell.length_c   1.000
_cell.angle_alpha   90.00
_cell.angle_beta   90.00
_cell.angle_gamma   90.00
#
_symmetry.space_group_name_H-M   'P 1'
#
loop_
_entity.id
_entity.type
_entity.pdbx_description
1 polymer ?
#
loop_
_entity_poly.entity_id
_entity_poly.type
_entity_poly.pdbx_seq_one_letter_code
_entity_poly.pdbx_strand_id
1 'polypeptide(L)'
;MRRAVQSALKQSVAPLHVVITRENGVPIPFTGSTMVTVLPEEFGSRAGGLCAALRMASEIGAGWLVPLDCGSRLARHALAAYGAHLLRRRPDAANAPAPALLYGDEGEIAWLRARPKLWLKPQWDRRMILSQDYVSRACALAVGPALDVAARYNEGGAQGLYELVLRIAENAPVEHVERITALTPDGSWLRDGAVTLAAVRRVMGASADDIVPGPFGTVALQFPLRQPLPTVSVIVATRDRVELLRPCVEGVLYATDYSALDLIIADNDSVDPETLLYIEEVSADPRVSVVRWPHPFNYSAINNFAASHARGEYLCLLNNDIEVIEPDWLSAMMREALQPKVGAVGAKLLYPDRSIQHAGVAIGLGNAAGHAHRGLPEGDP
;
A
#
# COMPACT_ATOMS: atom_id res chain seq x y z
N MET A 1 -21.53 -18.62 -10.92
CA MET A 1 -21.17 -18.74 -12.35
C MET A 1 -22.15 -18.07 -13.31
N ARG A 2 -23.40 -18.56 -13.49
CA ARG A 2 -24.36 -17.97 -14.49
C ARG A 2 -24.51 -16.45 -14.38
N ARG A 3 -24.63 -15.93 -13.15
CA ARG A 3 -24.71 -14.48 -12.88
C ARG A 3 -23.44 -13.71 -13.27
N ALA A 4 -22.26 -14.33 -13.15
CA ALA A 4 -20.99 -13.74 -13.57
C ALA A 4 -20.93 -13.59 -15.10
N VAL A 5 -21.20 -14.68 -15.83
CA VAL A 5 -21.27 -14.69 -17.31
C VAL A 5 -22.33 -13.69 -17.80
N GLN A 6 -23.53 -13.69 -17.22
CA GLN A 6 -24.57 -12.72 -17.56
C GLN A 6 -24.15 -11.27 -17.31
N SER A 7 -23.37 -11.00 -16.25
CA SER A 7 -22.86 -9.65 -15.98
C SER A 7 -21.83 -9.18 -17.01
N ALA A 8 -21.06 -10.10 -17.59
CA ALA A 8 -20.12 -9.81 -18.66
C ALA A 8 -20.83 -9.58 -20.01
N LEU A 9 -21.82 -10.41 -20.34
CA LEU A 9 -22.58 -10.29 -21.58
C LEU A 9 -23.50 -9.04 -21.61
N LYS A 10 -23.90 -8.51 -20.44
CA LYS A 10 -24.77 -7.33 -20.31
C LYS A 10 -24.00 -6.01 -20.15
N GLN A 11 -22.70 -6.00 -20.43
CA GLN A 11 -21.92 -4.76 -20.42
C GLN A 11 -22.36 -3.82 -21.55
N SER A 12 -22.31 -2.51 -21.32
CA SER A 12 -22.70 -1.52 -22.33
C SER A 12 -21.77 -1.48 -23.53
N VAL A 13 -20.51 -1.88 -23.32
CA VAL A 13 -19.58 -2.24 -24.38
C VAL A 13 -19.43 -3.75 -24.27
N ALA A 14 -19.83 -4.47 -25.31
CA ALA A 14 -19.75 -5.92 -25.32
C ALA A 14 -18.28 -6.37 -25.25
N PRO A 15 -17.95 -7.42 -24.47
CA PRO A 15 -16.63 -8.02 -24.57
C PRO A 15 -16.46 -8.64 -25.96
N LEU A 16 -15.22 -8.74 -26.45
CA LEU A 16 -14.92 -9.51 -27.65
C LEU A 16 -15.32 -10.97 -27.47
N HIS A 17 -15.04 -11.54 -26.30
CA HIS A 17 -15.40 -12.90 -25.94
C HIS A 17 -15.44 -13.10 -24.43
N VAL A 18 -16.18 -14.12 -23.98
CA VAL A 18 -16.14 -14.60 -22.59
C VAL A 18 -15.52 -15.98 -22.58
N VAL A 19 -14.38 -16.11 -21.89
CA VAL A 19 -13.67 -17.38 -21.73
C VAL A 19 -13.95 -17.95 -20.34
N ILE A 20 -14.24 -19.24 -20.29
CA ILE A 20 -14.50 -19.97 -19.06
C ILE A 20 -13.48 -21.09 -18.95
N THR A 21 -12.69 -21.06 -17.87
CA THR A 21 -11.75 -22.12 -17.49
C THR A 21 -12.28 -22.90 -16.29
N ARG A 22 -11.86 -24.15 -16.13
CA ARG A 22 -12.23 -24.99 -14.98
C ARG A 22 -11.03 -25.66 -14.33
N GLU A 23 -11.10 -25.78 -13.02
CA GLU A 23 -10.22 -26.66 -12.27
C GLU A 23 -10.68 -28.12 -12.41
N ASN A 24 -9.77 -29.06 -12.17
CA ASN A 24 -10.03 -30.50 -12.31
C ASN A 24 -11.28 -30.95 -11.55
N GLY A 25 -12.18 -31.66 -12.24
CA GLY A 25 -13.42 -32.19 -11.65
C GLY A 25 -14.50 -31.16 -11.33
N VAL A 26 -14.33 -29.89 -11.69
CA VAL A 26 -15.36 -28.85 -11.46
C VAL A 26 -16.35 -28.82 -12.65
N PRO A 27 -17.64 -29.13 -12.42
CA PRO A 27 -18.63 -29.11 -13.49
C PRO A 27 -18.98 -27.69 -13.92
N ILE A 28 -19.15 -27.48 -15.23
CA ILE A 28 -19.59 -26.20 -15.79
C ILE A 28 -21.06 -26.32 -16.21
N PRO A 29 -22.01 -25.64 -15.52
CA PRO A 29 -23.42 -25.64 -15.87
C PRO A 29 -23.74 -24.66 -17.01
N PHE A 30 -22.91 -24.66 -18.05
CA PHE A 30 -22.97 -23.76 -19.20
C PHE A 30 -22.49 -24.50 -20.45
N THR A 31 -23.27 -24.42 -21.53
CA THR A 31 -22.84 -24.84 -22.86
C THR A 31 -22.30 -23.61 -23.61
N GLY A 32 -21.25 -23.80 -24.41
CA GLY A 32 -20.68 -22.72 -25.20
C GLY A 32 -21.71 -22.03 -26.09
N SER A 33 -21.46 -20.77 -26.41
CA SER A 33 -22.21 -19.98 -27.39
C SER A 33 -21.25 -19.16 -28.25
N THR A 34 -21.74 -18.45 -29.26
CA THR A 34 -20.90 -17.63 -30.15
C THR A 34 -20.01 -16.63 -29.40
N MET A 35 -20.45 -16.15 -28.23
CA MET A 35 -19.72 -15.17 -27.38
C MET A 35 -19.11 -15.79 -26.13
N VAL A 36 -19.32 -17.08 -25.88
CA VAL A 36 -18.90 -17.77 -24.65
C VAL A 36 -18.20 -19.08 -25.00
N THR A 37 -16.90 -19.15 -24.78
CA THR A 37 -16.14 -20.40 -24.91
C THR A 37 -15.86 -20.98 -23.54
N VAL A 38 -16.20 -22.26 -23.38
CA VAL A 38 -15.69 -23.09 -22.30
C VAL A 38 -14.45 -23.80 -22.83
N LEU A 39 -13.28 -23.55 -22.23
CA LEU A 39 -12.07 -24.26 -22.60
C LEU A 39 -12.23 -25.74 -22.27
N PRO A 40 -11.87 -26.65 -23.19
CA PRO A 40 -12.08 -28.08 -23.00
C PRO A 40 -11.14 -28.63 -21.92
N GLU A 41 -9.94 -28.06 -21.77
CA GLU A 41 -8.98 -28.50 -20.78
C GLU A 41 -9.48 -28.28 -19.34
N GLU A 42 -9.06 -29.19 -18.47
CA GLU A 42 -9.14 -28.99 -17.02
C GLU A 42 -7.75 -28.57 -16.53
N PHE A 43 -7.72 -27.59 -15.63
CA PHE A 43 -6.48 -27.02 -15.13
C PHE A 43 -6.23 -27.48 -13.70
N GLY A 44 -5.00 -27.85 -13.40
CA GLY A 44 -4.58 -28.19 -12.03
C GLY A 44 -4.56 -26.98 -11.08
N SER A 45 -4.66 -25.76 -11.61
CA SER A 45 -4.70 -24.52 -10.85
C SER A 45 -5.42 -23.40 -11.60
N ARG A 46 -5.91 -22.40 -10.85
CA ARG A 46 -6.45 -21.15 -11.43
C ARG A 46 -5.45 -20.41 -12.32
N ALA A 47 -4.16 -20.47 -12.00
CA ALA A 47 -3.11 -19.87 -12.83
C ALA A 47 -3.02 -20.54 -14.21
N GLY A 48 -3.10 -21.87 -14.27
CA GLY A 48 -3.14 -22.59 -15.55
C GLY A 48 -4.30 -22.12 -16.42
N GLY A 49 -5.49 -21.97 -15.83
CA GLY A 49 -6.67 -21.45 -16.51
C GLY A 49 -6.49 -20.00 -16.98
N LEU A 50 -5.94 -19.12 -16.13
CA LEU A 50 -5.65 -17.73 -16.47
C LEU A 50 -4.68 -17.63 -17.66
N CYS A 51 -3.60 -18.40 -17.65
CA CYS A 51 -2.63 -18.44 -18.76
C CYS A 51 -3.26 -18.93 -20.06
N ALA A 52 -4.13 -19.94 -20.00
CA ALA A 52 -4.87 -20.40 -21.18
C ALA A 52 -5.84 -19.33 -21.71
N ALA A 53 -6.55 -18.63 -20.81
CA ALA A 53 -7.42 -17.52 -21.18
C ALA A 53 -6.64 -16.35 -21.81
N LEU A 54 -5.44 -16.03 -21.30
CA LEU A 54 -4.55 -15.02 -21.89
C LEU A 54 -4.07 -15.42 -23.29
N ARG A 55 -3.69 -16.68 -23.52
CA ARG A 55 -3.31 -17.19 -24.84
C ARG A 55 -4.47 -17.08 -25.83
N MET A 56 -5.66 -17.55 -25.44
CA MET A 56 -6.86 -17.41 -26.26
C MET A 56 -7.19 -15.94 -26.55
N ALA A 57 -7.06 -15.05 -25.55
CA ALA A 57 -7.26 -13.61 -25.74
C ALA A 57 -6.31 -13.05 -26.80
N SER A 58 -5.03 -13.46 -26.80
CA SER A 58 -4.05 -13.09 -27.81
C SER A 58 -4.43 -13.63 -29.21
N GLU A 59 -4.83 -14.89 -29.30
CA GLU A 59 -5.25 -15.54 -30.56
C GLU A 59 -6.44 -14.84 -31.23
N ILE A 60 -7.40 -14.33 -30.44
CA ILE A 60 -8.56 -13.59 -30.95
C ILE A 60 -8.31 -12.08 -31.11
N GLY A 61 -7.06 -11.63 -30.91
CA GLY A 61 -6.67 -10.21 -31.06
C GLY A 61 -7.19 -9.29 -29.96
N ALA A 62 -7.55 -9.81 -28.78
CA ALA A 62 -7.94 -9.00 -27.65
C ALA A 62 -6.70 -8.36 -26.98
N GLY A 63 -6.71 -7.03 -26.85
CA GLY A 63 -5.62 -6.31 -26.15
C GLY A 63 -5.69 -6.38 -24.63
N TRP A 64 -6.86 -6.67 -24.07
CA TRP A 64 -7.12 -6.67 -22.62
C TRP A 64 -7.96 -7.88 -22.20
N LEU A 65 -7.65 -8.40 -21.01
CA LEU A 65 -8.40 -9.48 -20.35
C LEU A 65 -8.86 -9.00 -18.98
N VAL A 66 -10.14 -9.24 -18.65
CA VAL A 66 -10.72 -8.90 -17.33
C VAL A 66 -11.00 -10.20 -16.57
N PRO A 67 -10.17 -10.56 -15.58
CA PRO A 67 -10.43 -11.73 -14.76
C PRO A 67 -11.73 -11.57 -13.97
N LEU A 68 -12.54 -12.63 -13.89
CA LEU A 68 -13.79 -12.60 -13.14
C LEU A 68 -14.04 -13.94 -12.43
N ASP A 69 -14.03 -13.92 -11.09
CA ASP A 69 -14.39 -15.08 -10.29
C ASP A 69 -15.87 -15.47 -10.48
N CYS A 70 -16.16 -16.77 -10.37
CA CYS A 70 -17.50 -17.31 -10.58
C CYS A 70 -18.57 -16.79 -9.58
N GLY A 71 -18.15 -16.32 -8.40
CA GLY A 71 -18.98 -15.68 -7.38
C GLY A 71 -19.15 -14.17 -7.55
N SER A 72 -18.29 -13.54 -8.34
CA SER A 72 -18.27 -12.10 -8.60
C SER A 72 -19.12 -11.75 -9.83
N ARG A 73 -19.35 -10.45 -10.04
CA ARG A 73 -20.00 -9.90 -11.23
C ARG A 73 -19.25 -8.65 -11.66
N LEU A 74 -19.23 -8.36 -12.96
CA LEU A 74 -18.85 -7.02 -13.40
C LEU A 74 -19.95 -6.03 -12.99
N ALA A 75 -19.52 -4.88 -12.48
CA ALA A 75 -20.43 -3.77 -12.26
C ALA A 75 -20.98 -3.26 -13.61
N ARG A 76 -22.09 -2.54 -13.58
CA ARG A 76 -22.66 -1.95 -14.80
C ARG A 76 -21.64 -0.98 -15.40
N HIS A 77 -21.36 -1.12 -16.69
CA HIS A 77 -20.39 -0.29 -17.43
C HIS A 77 -18.91 -0.49 -17.04
N ALA A 78 -18.55 -1.58 -16.36
CA ALA A 78 -17.14 -1.85 -15.99
C ALA A 78 -16.19 -1.86 -17.21
N LEU A 79 -16.56 -2.55 -18.29
CA LEU A 79 -15.71 -2.60 -19.50
C LEU A 79 -15.62 -1.23 -20.19
N ALA A 80 -16.73 -0.49 -20.21
CA ALA A 80 -16.75 0.87 -20.73
C ALA A 80 -15.92 1.83 -19.87
N ALA A 81 -15.85 1.63 -18.55
CA ALA A 81 -15.01 2.42 -17.65
C ALA A 81 -13.53 2.20 -17.95
N TYR A 82 -13.08 0.95 -18.08
CA TYR A 82 -11.70 0.66 -18.49
C TYR A 82 -11.38 1.25 -19.88
N GLY A 83 -12.24 1.03 -20.87
CA GLY A 83 -12.05 1.59 -22.21
C GLY A 83 -12.03 3.12 -22.23
N ALA A 84 -12.95 3.77 -21.52
CA ALA A 84 -12.99 5.23 -21.42
C ALA A 84 -11.76 5.79 -20.70
N HIS A 85 -11.24 5.10 -19.68
CA HIS A 85 -9.99 5.49 -19.02
C HIS A 85 -8.82 5.49 -20.01
N LEU A 86 -8.67 4.41 -20.78
CA LEU A 86 -7.63 4.30 -21.82
C LEU A 86 -7.76 5.38 -22.91
N LEU A 87 -8.98 5.68 -23.36
CA LEU A 87 -9.24 6.72 -24.38
C LEU A 87 -9.02 8.14 -23.86
N ARG A 88 -9.24 8.38 -22.56
CA ARG A 88 -9.07 9.69 -21.93
C ARG A 88 -7.62 10.01 -21.60
N ARG A 89 -6.71 9.03 -21.65
CA ARG A 89 -5.27 9.29 -21.52
C ARG A 89 -4.89 10.33 -22.59
N ARG A 90 -4.62 11.55 -22.14
CA ARG A 90 -4.25 12.63 -23.06
C ARG A 90 -2.88 12.30 -23.68
N PRO A 91 -2.70 12.55 -24.99
CA PRO A 91 -1.40 12.45 -25.66
C PRO A 91 -0.34 13.43 -25.14
N ASP A 92 -0.67 14.30 -24.16
CA ASP A 92 0.23 15.32 -23.59
C ASP A 92 1.50 14.72 -22.98
N ALA A 93 1.52 13.39 -22.76
CA ALA A 93 2.73 12.60 -22.62
C ALA A 93 2.85 11.59 -23.77
N ALA A 94 3.23 12.05 -24.97
CA ALA A 94 3.46 11.19 -26.14
C ALA A 94 4.50 10.07 -25.90
N ASN A 95 5.24 10.15 -24.79
CA ASN A 95 6.22 9.17 -24.32
C ASN A 95 5.83 8.42 -23.05
N ALA A 96 4.63 8.63 -22.46
CA ALA A 96 4.23 7.87 -21.28
C ALA A 96 3.89 6.43 -21.69
N PRO A 97 4.54 5.41 -21.09
CA PRO A 97 4.25 4.02 -21.40
C PRO A 97 2.77 3.70 -21.15
N ALA A 98 2.19 2.86 -22.00
CA ALA A 98 0.84 2.36 -21.79
C ALA A 98 0.77 1.52 -20.49
N PRO A 99 -0.34 1.59 -19.72
CA PRO A 99 -0.47 0.75 -18.54
C PRO A 99 -0.56 -0.71 -18.95
N ALA A 100 0.05 -1.59 -18.16
CA ALA A 100 -0.11 -3.03 -18.31
C ALA A 100 -1.20 -3.59 -17.38
N LEU A 101 -1.64 -2.79 -16.41
CA LEU A 101 -2.64 -3.15 -15.42
C LEU A 101 -3.54 -1.96 -15.15
N LEU A 102 -4.85 -2.19 -15.22
CA LEU A 102 -5.86 -1.27 -14.71
C LEU A 102 -6.55 -1.93 -13.53
N TYR A 103 -6.97 -1.14 -12.56
CA TYR A 103 -7.84 -1.63 -11.50
C TYR A 103 -8.91 -0.61 -11.15
N GLY A 104 -10.08 -1.07 -10.72
CA GLY A 104 -11.15 -0.23 -10.24
C GLY A 104 -11.60 -0.60 -8.85
N ASP A 105 -12.59 0.12 -8.36
CA ASP A 105 -13.18 -0.04 -7.04
C ASP A 105 -14.13 -1.25 -6.99
N GLU A 106 -14.44 -1.70 -5.79
CA GLU A 106 -15.26 -2.89 -5.55
C GLU A 106 -16.51 -2.57 -4.75
N GLY A 107 -17.58 -3.34 -4.98
CA GLY A 107 -18.78 -3.33 -4.16
C GLY A 107 -19.11 -4.71 -3.62
N GLU A 108 -19.15 -4.88 -2.30
CA GLU A 108 -19.57 -6.14 -1.68
C GLU A 108 -21.10 -6.22 -1.58
N ILE A 109 -21.64 -7.28 -2.17
CA ILE A 109 -23.08 -7.59 -2.21
C ILE A 109 -23.42 -8.73 -1.26
N ALA A 110 -24.42 -8.50 -0.42
CA ALA A 110 -25.05 -9.50 0.43
C ALA A 110 -26.53 -9.62 0.06
N TRP A 111 -27.14 -10.78 0.29
CA TRP A 111 -28.54 -11.03 -0.09
C TRP A 111 -29.53 -10.10 0.65
N LEU A 112 -29.21 -9.70 1.89
CA LEU A 112 -30.00 -8.75 2.69
C LEU A 112 -29.67 -7.28 2.45
N ARG A 113 -28.56 -6.96 1.77
CA ARG A 113 -28.07 -5.59 1.68
C ARG A 113 -28.57 -4.95 0.38
N ALA A 114 -29.45 -3.96 0.50
CA ALA A 114 -30.03 -3.25 -0.64
C ALA A 114 -28.99 -2.48 -1.48
N ARG A 115 -27.91 -2.01 -0.85
CA ARG A 115 -26.79 -1.31 -1.52
C ARG A 115 -25.47 -2.04 -1.25
N PRO A 116 -24.55 -2.11 -2.23
CA PRO A 116 -23.23 -2.69 -1.98
C PRO A 116 -22.46 -1.92 -0.91
N LYS A 117 -21.67 -2.62 -0.09
CA LYS A 117 -20.64 -1.99 0.74
C LYS A 117 -19.48 -1.63 -0.20
N LEU A 118 -19.15 -0.35 -0.29
CA LEU A 118 -18.15 0.13 -1.23
C LEU A 118 -16.74 0.00 -0.66
N TRP A 119 -15.83 -0.44 -1.51
CA TRP A 119 -14.39 -0.48 -1.28
C TRP A 119 -13.75 0.44 -2.32
N LEU A 120 -13.64 1.72 -1.94
CA LEU A 120 -12.96 2.74 -2.73
C LEU A 120 -11.47 2.62 -2.46
N LYS A 121 -10.71 2.31 -3.51
CA LYS A 121 -9.29 1.97 -3.40
C LYS A 121 -8.44 3.23 -3.52
N PRO A 122 -7.23 3.24 -2.94
CA PRO A 122 -6.31 4.34 -3.13
C PRO A 122 -5.80 4.37 -4.58
N GLN A 123 -5.09 5.45 -4.92
CA GLN A 123 -4.16 5.45 -6.03
C GLN A 123 -3.09 4.37 -5.85
N TRP A 124 -2.39 4.01 -6.92
CA TRP A 124 -1.47 2.88 -6.91
C TRP A 124 -0.41 3.04 -5.83
N ASP A 125 -0.47 2.15 -4.84
CA ASP A 125 0.50 2.06 -3.75
C ASP A 125 1.20 0.70 -3.81
N ARG A 126 2.50 0.74 -4.16
CA ARG A 126 3.37 -0.43 -4.26
C ARG A 126 3.62 -1.07 -2.89
N ARG A 127 3.66 -0.29 -1.82
CA ARG A 127 3.90 -0.82 -0.47
C ARG A 127 2.66 -1.53 0.06
N MET A 128 1.48 -0.95 -0.17
CA MET A 128 0.21 -1.54 0.24
C MET A 128 -0.10 -2.82 -0.53
N ILE A 129 0.16 -2.87 -1.85
CA ILE A 129 -0.15 -4.08 -2.64
C ILE A 129 0.71 -5.27 -2.23
N LEU A 130 1.89 -5.06 -1.63
CA LEU A 130 2.73 -6.13 -1.06
C LEU A 130 2.22 -6.64 0.29
N SER A 131 1.35 -5.89 0.97
CA SER A 131 0.73 -6.31 2.24
C SER A 131 -0.67 -6.88 2.04
N GLN A 132 -1.45 -6.33 1.11
CA GLN A 132 -2.83 -6.74 0.87
C GLN A 132 -3.18 -6.71 -0.63
N ASP A 133 -3.82 -7.77 -1.12
CA ASP A 133 -4.39 -7.79 -2.47
C ASP A 133 -5.68 -6.96 -2.58
N TYR A 134 -5.50 -5.65 -2.76
CA TYR A 134 -6.60 -4.72 -3.03
C TYR A 134 -6.93 -4.60 -4.53
N VAL A 135 -6.24 -5.32 -5.43
CA VAL A 135 -6.35 -5.11 -6.88
C VAL A 135 -7.05 -6.25 -7.61
N SER A 136 -6.70 -7.50 -7.34
CA SER A 136 -6.93 -8.61 -8.28
C SER A 136 -8.40 -8.87 -8.64
N ARG A 137 -9.35 -8.56 -7.75
CA ARG A 137 -10.79 -8.80 -7.99
C ARG A 137 -11.46 -7.82 -8.94
N ALA A 138 -10.84 -6.68 -9.17
CA ALA A 138 -11.38 -5.63 -9.99
C ALA A 138 -10.28 -5.07 -10.87
N CYS A 139 -9.60 -5.94 -11.61
CA CYS A 139 -8.50 -5.58 -12.49
C CYS A 139 -8.78 -5.92 -13.97
N ALA A 140 -8.03 -5.28 -14.86
CA ALA A 140 -7.90 -5.62 -16.27
C ALA A 140 -6.41 -5.73 -16.60
N LEU A 141 -6.02 -6.80 -17.28
CA LEU A 141 -4.65 -7.11 -17.65
C LEU A 141 -4.45 -6.79 -19.13
N ALA A 142 -3.39 -6.07 -19.48
CA ALA A 142 -2.95 -5.98 -20.86
C ALA A 142 -2.39 -7.35 -21.29
N VAL A 143 -2.95 -7.93 -22.36
CA VAL A 143 -2.72 -9.33 -22.71
C VAL A 143 -1.25 -9.61 -23.03
N GLY A 144 -0.60 -8.77 -23.83
CA GLY A 144 0.82 -8.92 -24.20
C GLY A 144 1.75 -8.93 -22.97
N PRO A 145 1.79 -7.83 -22.18
CA PRO A 145 2.60 -7.79 -20.96
C PRO A 145 2.30 -8.93 -19.97
N ALA A 146 1.03 -9.31 -19.81
CA ALA A 146 0.65 -10.41 -18.93
C ALA A 146 1.17 -11.77 -19.44
N LEU A 147 1.14 -12.02 -20.75
CA LEU A 147 1.73 -13.22 -21.35
C LEU A 147 3.24 -13.24 -21.23
N ASP A 148 3.91 -12.10 -21.44
CA ASP A 148 5.37 -12.00 -21.30
C ASP A 148 5.81 -12.34 -19.87
N VAL A 149 5.12 -11.81 -18.87
CA VAL A 149 5.36 -12.15 -17.47
C VAL A 149 5.04 -13.63 -17.24
N ALA A 150 3.89 -14.14 -17.68
CA ALA A 150 3.52 -15.54 -17.46
C ALA A 150 4.53 -16.53 -18.09
N ALA A 151 5.08 -16.22 -19.27
CA ALA A 151 6.03 -17.07 -19.98
C ALA A 151 7.40 -17.15 -19.30
N ARG A 152 7.91 -16.04 -18.72
CA ARG A 152 9.24 -15.97 -18.10
C ARG A 152 9.41 -16.89 -16.90
N TYR A 153 8.33 -17.30 -16.25
CA TYR A 153 8.40 -18.04 -15.00
C TYR A 153 7.96 -19.51 -15.15
N ASN A 154 7.79 -20.06 -16.35
CA ASN A 154 7.20 -21.39 -16.59
C ASN A 154 7.90 -22.61 -15.92
N GLU A 155 9.07 -22.47 -15.30
CA GLU A 155 9.58 -23.45 -14.31
C GLU A 155 9.12 -23.08 -12.88
N GLY A 156 7.79 -22.97 -12.71
CA GLY A 156 7.14 -22.60 -11.46
C GLY A 156 6.30 -21.31 -11.48
N GLY A 157 5.71 -20.95 -12.63
CA GLY A 157 5.14 -19.64 -12.99
C GLY A 157 4.23 -18.95 -11.98
N ALA A 158 3.81 -17.70 -12.25
CA ALA A 158 2.90 -16.97 -11.37
C ALA A 158 1.73 -17.87 -10.95
N GLN A 159 1.70 -18.28 -9.68
CA GLN A 159 0.84 -19.39 -9.23
C GLN A 159 -0.62 -18.94 -9.02
N GLY A 160 -0.88 -17.65 -9.23
CA GLY A 160 -2.21 -17.06 -9.20
C GLY A 160 -2.21 -15.63 -9.74
N LEU A 161 -3.41 -15.07 -9.86
CA LEU A 161 -3.64 -13.73 -10.38
C LEU A 161 -2.88 -12.64 -9.59
N TYR A 162 -2.84 -12.77 -8.26
CA TYR A 162 -2.17 -11.79 -7.41
C TYR A 162 -0.65 -11.74 -7.65
N GLU A 163 0.01 -12.89 -7.80
CA GLU A 163 1.43 -12.92 -8.16
C GLU A 163 1.67 -12.32 -9.55
N LEU A 164 0.79 -12.61 -10.52
CA LEU A 164 0.88 -12.01 -11.86
C LEU A 164 0.74 -10.49 -11.80
N VAL A 165 -0.22 -9.98 -11.01
CA VAL A 165 -0.42 -8.54 -10.76
C VAL A 165 0.85 -7.90 -10.17
N LEU A 166 1.44 -8.51 -9.13
CA LEU A 166 2.67 -8.03 -8.52
C LEU A 166 3.81 -7.94 -9.55
N ARG A 167 4.03 -9.00 -10.33
CA ARG A 167 5.12 -9.07 -11.33
C ARG A 167 4.92 -8.12 -12.52
N ILE A 168 3.68 -7.94 -12.98
CA ILE A 168 3.37 -6.92 -14.00
C ILE A 168 3.73 -5.54 -13.48
N ALA A 169 3.38 -5.24 -12.22
CA ALA A 169 3.62 -3.95 -11.62
C ALA A 169 5.09 -3.63 -11.31
N GLU A 170 6.00 -4.62 -11.34
CA GLU A 170 7.44 -4.38 -11.21
C GLU A 170 8.01 -3.62 -12.41
N ASN A 171 7.45 -3.83 -13.61
CA ASN A 171 8.05 -3.40 -14.87
C ASN A 171 7.14 -2.54 -15.74
N ALA A 172 5.89 -2.31 -15.33
CA ALA A 172 4.94 -1.57 -16.12
C ALA A 172 4.01 -0.69 -15.27
N PRO A 173 3.47 0.40 -15.86
CA PRO A 173 2.55 1.28 -15.16
C PRO A 173 1.25 0.56 -14.76
N VAL A 174 0.77 0.93 -13.59
CA VAL A 174 -0.54 0.54 -13.06
C VAL A 174 -1.38 1.79 -12.89
N GLU A 175 -2.62 1.77 -13.36
CA GLU A 175 -3.52 2.93 -13.26
C GLU A 175 -4.85 2.55 -12.58
N HIS A 176 -5.32 3.44 -11.70
CA HIS A 176 -6.62 3.32 -11.03
C HIS A 176 -7.72 3.94 -11.89
N VAL A 177 -8.81 3.20 -12.03
CA VAL A 177 -10.06 3.63 -12.64
C VAL A 177 -11.05 3.89 -11.51
N GLU A 178 -11.31 5.17 -11.21
CA GLU A 178 -12.19 5.65 -10.13
C GLU A 178 -13.68 5.35 -10.41
N ARG A 179 -13.99 4.06 -10.52
CA ARG A 179 -15.31 3.48 -10.76
C ARG A 179 -15.38 2.12 -10.09
N ILE A 180 -16.56 1.78 -9.58
CA ILE A 180 -16.87 0.41 -9.20
C ILE A 180 -16.87 -0.45 -10.47
N THR A 181 -15.90 -1.36 -10.61
CA THR A 181 -15.79 -2.26 -11.78
C THR A 181 -16.15 -3.70 -11.46
N ALA A 182 -16.14 -4.09 -10.19
CA ALA A 182 -16.58 -5.42 -9.75
C ALA A 182 -17.56 -5.36 -8.57
N LEU A 183 -18.44 -6.36 -8.54
CA LEU A 183 -19.31 -6.66 -7.41
C LEU A 183 -18.97 -8.06 -6.89
N THR A 184 -18.67 -8.16 -5.61
CA THR A 184 -18.11 -9.36 -4.97
C THR A 184 -19.03 -9.83 -3.83
N PRO A 185 -19.06 -11.13 -3.48
CA PRO A 185 -19.78 -11.58 -2.30
C PRO A 185 -19.29 -10.89 -1.03
N ASP A 186 -20.17 -10.66 -0.05
CA ASP A 186 -19.79 -10.13 1.26
C ASP A 186 -18.67 -10.97 1.92
N GLY A 187 -17.65 -10.30 2.45
CA GLY A 187 -16.47 -10.96 3.04
C GLY A 187 -15.36 -11.28 2.03
N SER A 188 -15.53 -10.93 0.75
CA SER A 188 -14.53 -11.15 -0.30
C SER A 188 -13.27 -10.31 -0.16
N TRP A 189 -13.32 -9.26 0.67
CA TRP A 189 -12.16 -8.45 1.04
C TRP A 189 -11.11 -9.27 1.81
N LEU A 190 -11.53 -10.29 2.56
CA LEU A 190 -10.64 -11.19 3.28
C LEU A 190 -10.02 -12.18 2.28
N ARG A 191 -8.71 -12.06 2.10
CA ARG A 191 -7.94 -12.89 1.18
C ARG A 191 -7.46 -14.15 1.86
N ASP A 192 -7.14 -15.16 1.05
CA ASP A 192 -6.37 -16.30 1.53
C ASP A 192 -4.94 -15.81 1.83
N GLY A 193 -4.63 -15.71 3.13
CA GLY A 193 -3.34 -15.24 3.60
C GLY A 193 -2.17 -16.14 3.18
N ALA A 194 -2.41 -17.46 3.05
CA ALA A 194 -1.36 -18.39 2.62
C ALA A 194 -1.00 -18.18 1.14
N VAL A 195 -2.02 -17.97 0.29
CA VAL A 195 -1.82 -17.63 -1.13
C VAL A 195 -1.13 -16.28 -1.28
N THR A 196 -1.57 -15.27 -0.50
CA THR A 196 -1.01 -13.92 -0.51
C THR A 196 0.45 -13.93 -0.09
N LEU A 197 0.77 -14.58 1.04
CA LEU A 197 2.14 -14.73 1.56
C LEU A 197 3.04 -15.46 0.57
N ALA A 198 2.58 -16.55 -0.02
CA ALA A 198 3.37 -17.31 -0.99
C ALA A 198 3.69 -16.49 -2.26
N ALA A 199 2.74 -15.68 -2.72
CA ALA A 199 2.95 -14.77 -3.85
C ALA A 199 4.00 -13.69 -3.50
N VAL A 200 3.86 -13.02 -2.36
CA VAL A 200 4.80 -11.97 -1.93
C VAL A 200 6.21 -12.54 -1.74
N ARG A 201 6.35 -13.72 -1.12
CA ARG A 201 7.66 -14.39 -0.98
C ARG A 201 8.32 -14.70 -2.32
N ARG A 202 7.57 -15.15 -3.33
CA ARG A 202 8.11 -15.43 -4.66
C ARG A 202 8.48 -14.19 -5.47
N VAL A 203 7.81 -13.06 -5.21
CA VAL A 203 8.09 -11.80 -5.90
C VAL A 203 9.25 -11.08 -5.21
N MET A 204 9.18 -10.92 -3.89
CA MET A 204 10.15 -10.16 -3.13
C MET A 204 11.45 -10.95 -2.91
N GLY A 205 11.35 -12.26 -2.68
CA GLY A 205 12.51 -13.15 -2.52
C GLY A 205 13.54 -12.57 -1.55
N ALA A 206 14.78 -12.44 -2.00
CA ALA A 206 15.91 -11.91 -1.24
C ALA A 206 15.91 -10.36 -1.09
N SER A 207 14.90 -9.66 -1.60
CA SER A 207 14.80 -8.19 -1.50
C SER A 207 14.17 -7.71 -0.19
N ALA A 208 13.79 -8.63 0.70
CA ALA A 208 13.26 -8.38 2.02
C ALA A 208 14.01 -9.24 3.05
N ASP A 209 14.22 -8.69 4.25
CA ASP A 209 14.83 -9.41 5.37
C ASP A 209 13.84 -10.44 5.95
N ASP A 210 12.56 -10.06 6.04
CA ASP A 210 11.52 -10.92 6.57
C ASP A 210 10.19 -10.72 5.84
N ILE A 211 9.44 -11.82 5.70
CA ILE A 211 8.13 -11.89 5.07
C ILE A 211 7.28 -12.92 5.82
N VAL A 212 6.37 -12.44 6.66
CA VAL A 212 5.56 -13.25 7.58
C VAL A 212 4.05 -13.01 7.39
N PRO A 213 3.19 -13.95 7.83
CA PRO A 213 1.76 -13.71 7.86
C PRO A 213 1.43 -12.47 8.71
N GLY A 214 0.61 -11.57 8.16
CA GLY A 214 -0.01 -10.47 8.89
C GLY A 214 -1.45 -10.82 9.32
N PRO A 215 -2.09 -9.94 10.11
CA PRO A 215 -3.48 -10.12 10.51
C PRO A 215 -4.43 -10.07 9.30
N PHE A 216 -5.60 -10.70 9.42
CA PHE A 216 -6.66 -10.65 8.39
C PHE A 216 -6.20 -11.06 6.97
N GLY A 217 -5.30 -12.04 6.89
CA GLY A 217 -4.79 -12.55 5.60
C GLY A 217 -3.87 -11.59 4.85
N THR A 218 -3.34 -10.56 5.54
CA THR A 218 -2.30 -9.66 5.02
C THR A 218 -0.92 -10.29 5.14
N VAL A 219 0.09 -9.60 4.63
CA VAL A 219 1.52 -9.95 4.75
C VAL A 219 2.24 -8.80 5.45
N ALA A 220 3.01 -9.14 6.48
CA ALA A 220 3.99 -8.24 7.07
C ALA A 220 5.34 -8.48 6.40
N LEU A 221 5.95 -7.41 5.91
CA LEU A 221 7.20 -7.44 5.16
C LEU A 221 8.15 -6.38 5.72
N GLN A 222 9.41 -6.78 5.86
CA GLN A 222 10.48 -5.94 6.36
C GLN A 222 11.59 -5.83 5.30
N PHE A 223 11.81 -4.63 4.77
CA PHE A 223 12.92 -4.36 3.84
C PHE A 223 14.26 -4.31 4.56
N PRO A 224 15.38 -4.63 3.89
CA PRO A 224 16.71 -4.49 4.47
C PRO A 224 17.05 -3.03 4.79
N LEU A 225 17.78 -2.83 5.90
CA LEU A 225 18.51 -1.59 6.14
C LEU A 225 19.80 -1.60 5.34
N ARG A 226 20.16 -0.45 4.76
CA ARG A 226 21.45 -0.30 4.07
C ARG A 226 22.58 -0.20 5.08
N GLN A 227 23.76 -0.67 4.68
CA GLN A 227 25.00 -0.52 5.44
C GLN A 227 26.02 0.28 4.59
N PRO A 228 26.67 1.32 5.14
CA PRO A 228 26.45 1.88 6.49
C PRO A 228 25.05 2.48 6.66
N LEU A 229 24.58 2.59 7.92
CA LEU A 229 23.30 3.21 8.23
C LEU A 229 23.30 4.70 7.83
N PRO A 230 22.27 5.19 7.10
CA PRO A 230 22.11 6.62 6.82
C PRO A 230 21.95 7.42 8.10
N THR A 231 22.51 8.62 8.16
CA THR A 231 22.37 9.46 9.36
C THR A 231 20.98 10.10 9.44
N VAL A 232 20.39 10.12 10.65
CA VAL A 232 19.11 10.80 10.92
C VAL A 232 19.32 11.92 11.93
N SER A 233 18.99 13.16 11.56
CA SER A 233 18.86 14.25 12.53
C SER A 233 17.44 14.27 13.07
N VAL A 234 17.29 13.92 14.35
CA VAL A 234 16.04 14.02 15.10
C VAL A 234 15.91 15.46 15.60
N ILE A 235 14.80 16.11 15.28
CA ILE A 235 14.52 17.50 15.64
C ILE A 235 13.38 17.52 16.63
N VAL A 236 13.64 18.09 17.81
CA VAL A 236 12.65 18.27 18.87
C VAL A 236 12.49 19.75 19.15
N ALA A 237 11.38 20.33 18.70
CA ALA A 237 11.00 21.70 19.06
C ALA A 237 10.38 21.71 20.46
N THR A 238 10.87 22.61 21.33
CA THR A 238 10.43 22.66 22.72
C THR A 238 10.36 24.08 23.26
N ARG A 239 9.57 24.25 24.33
CA ARG A 239 9.56 25.43 25.19
C ARG A 239 9.08 25.02 26.58
N ASP A 240 9.94 25.17 27.58
CA ASP A 240 9.72 24.74 28.96
C ASP A 240 9.30 23.25 29.04
N ARG A 241 8.63 22.85 30.13
CA ARG A 241 8.00 21.53 30.31
C ARG A 241 9.00 20.36 30.25
N VAL A 242 10.03 20.42 31.09
CA VAL A 242 11.04 19.36 31.25
C VAL A 242 10.43 17.97 31.49
N GLU A 243 9.26 17.88 32.12
CA GLU A 243 8.56 16.62 32.38
C GLU A 243 8.07 15.92 31.09
N LEU A 244 7.94 16.66 29.99
CA LEU A 244 7.67 16.12 28.65
C LEU A 244 8.99 15.91 27.89
N LEU A 245 9.84 16.94 27.88
CA LEU A 245 11.07 16.96 27.10
C LEU A 245 12.03 15.83 27.51
N ARG A 246 12.20 15.58 28.82
CA ARG A 246 13.15 14.61 29.34
C ARG A 246 12.85 13.18 28.88
N PRO A 247 11.62 12.63 29.07
CA PRO A 247 11.27 11.32 28.53
C PRO A 247 11.50 11.19 27.02
N CYS A 248 11.17 12.22 26.24
CA CYS A 248 11.37 12.23 24.80
C CYS A 248 12.86 12.14 24.43
N VAL A 249 13.69 13.02 25.01
CA VAL A 249 15.11 13.10 24.71
C VAL A 249 15.85 11.85 25.19
N GLU A 250 15.56 11.37 26.40
CA GLU A 250 16.15 10.14 26.93
C GLU A 250 15.74 8.90 26.11
N GLY A 251 14.48 8.84 25.64
CA GLY A 251 14.00 7.80 24.74
C GLY A 251 14.76 7.76 23.41
N VAL A 252 14.98 8.94 22.81
CA VAL A 252 15.78 9.05 21.57
C VAL A 252 17.23 8.64 21.79
N LEU A 253 17.85 9.08 22.89
CA LEU A 253 19.29 8.86 23.12
C LEU A 253 19.64 7.46 23.64
N TYR A 254 18.75 6.85 24.42
CA TYR A 254 19.08 5.66 25.21
C TYR A 254 18.14 4.47 24.98
N ALA A 255 16.91 4.70 24.50
CA ALA A 255 15.96 3.63 24.21
C ALA A 255 15.82 3.31 22.72
N THR A 256 16.52 4.04 21.83
CA THR A 256 16.43 3.86 20.37
C THR A 256 17.59 3.02 19.84
N ASP A 257 17.28 1.91 19.15
CA ASP A 257 18.24 1.04 18.47
C ASP A 257 18.52 1.52 17.04
N TYR A 258 19.17 2.67 16.94
CA TYR A 258 19.66 3.23 15.68
C TYR A 258 20.90 4.12 15.94
N SER A 259 22.08 3.61 15.65
CA SER A 259 23.33 4.26 16.07
C SER A 259 23.70 5.50 15.26
N ALA A 260 23.22 5.62 14.02
CA ALA A 260 23.53 6.73 13.11
C ALA A 260 22.52 7.88 13.28
N LEU A 261 22.39 8.42 14.50
CA LEU A 261 21.51 9.57 14.76
C LEU A 261 22.23 10.70 15.50
N ASP A 262 21.76 11.93 15.27
CA ASP A 262 22.03 13.09 16.10
C ASP A 262 20.72 13.79 16.48
N LEU A 263 20.72 14.52 17.60
CA LEU A 263 19.55 15.17 18.17
C LEU A 263 19.73 16.68 18.16
N ILE A 264 18.74 17.39 17.67
CA ILE A 264 18.66 18.85 17.65
C ILE A 264 17.49 19.27 18.52
N ILE A 265 17.79 19.92 19.64
CA ILE A 265 16.79 20.56 20.49
C ILE A 265 16.62 21.99 19.99
N ALA A 266 15.46 22.29 19.44
CA ALA A 266 15.09 23.62 18.98
C ALA A 266 14.31 24.34 20.08
N ASP A 267 15.05 25.08 20.92
CA ASP A 267 14.51 25.78 22.08
C ASP A 267 13.87 27.11 21.66
N ASN A 268 12.57 27.25 21.88
CA ASN A 268 11.83 28.48 21.63
C ASN A 268 11.72 29.34 22.90
N ASP A 269 12.86 29.86 23.34
CA ASP A 269 13.00 30.73 24.52
C ASP A 269 12.36 30.13 25.79
N SER A 270 12.82 28.94 26.18
CA SER A 270 12.51 28.40 27.51
C SER A 270 12.98 29.38 28.59
N VAL A 271 12.17 29.53 29.63
CA VAL A 271 12.41 30.39 30.79
C VAL A 271 12.33 29.61 32.11
N ASP A 272 11.75 28.42 32.07
CA ASP A 272 11.70 27.51 33.19
C ASP A 272 13.12 27.05 33.58
N PRO A 273 13.57 27.31 34.82
CA PRO A 273 14.92 26.96 35.26
C PRO A 273 15.22 25.45 35.15
N GLU A 274 14.23 24.59 35.41
CA GLU A 274 14.43 23.14 35.37
C GLU A 274 14.66 22.65 33.94
N THR A 275 13.89 23.17 32.98
CA THR A 275 14.09 22.92 31.55
C THR A 275 15.44 23.42 31.06
N LEU A 276 15.84 24.64 31.45
CA LEU A 276 17.14 25.20 31.05
C LEU A 276 18.32 24.39 31.59
N LEU A 277 18.26 23.97 32.87
CA LEU A 277 19.26 23.11 33.48
C LEU A 277 19.36 21.75 32.75
N TYR A 278 18.22 21.15 32.41
CA TYR A 278 18.20 19.90 31.67
C TYR A 278 18.79 20.03 30.26
N ILE A 279 18.45 21.10 29.53
CA ILE A 279 19.01 21.37 28.20
C ILE A 279 20.54 21.51 28.29
N GLU A 280 21.06 22.21 29.31
CA GLU A 280 22.50 22.33 29.56
C GLU A 280 23.15 20.97 29.86
N GLU A 281 22.53 20.16 30.73
CA GLU A 281 23.00 18.80 31.08
C GLU A 281 23.10 17.91 29.84
N VAL A 282 22.03 17.82 29.05
CA VAL A 282 21.97 16.90 27.91
C VAL A 282 22.82 17.35 26.73
N SER A 283 23.14 18.65 26.64
CA SER A 283 24.08 19.20 25.65
C SER A 283 25.52 18.70 25.83
N ALA A 284 25.83 18.05 26.96
CA ALA A 284 27.12 17.39 27.15
C ALA A 284 27.26 16.09 26.32
N ASP A 285 26.15 15.48 25.86
CA ASP A 285 26.20 14.35 24.95
C ASP A 285 26.63 14.83 23.55
N PRO A 286 27.69 14.26 22.93
CA PRO A 286 28.21 14.71 21.64
C PRO A 286 27.24 14.55 20.46
N ARG A 287 26.16 13.77 20.64
CA ARG A 287 25.08 13.61 19.66
C ARG A 287 24.07 14.75 19.71
N VAL A 288 24.09 15.57 20.77
CA VAL A 288 23.08 16.59 21.02
C VAL A 288 23.61 17.97 20.61
N SER A 289 22.75 18.74 19.95
CA SER A 289 22.98 20.15 19.68
C SER A 289 21.72 20.94 20.01
N VAL A 290 21.91 22.18 20.47
CA VAL A 290 20.81 23.07 20.84
C VAL A 290 20.84 24.28 19.92
N VAL A 291 19.71 24.56 19.29
CA VAL A 291 19.50 25.76 18.48
C VAL A 291 18.45 26.62 19.15
N ARG A 292 18.74 27.91 19.33
CA ARG A 292 17.81 28.85 19.95
C ARG A 292 16.98 29.56 18.89
N TRP A 293 15.68 29.63 19.11
CA TRP A 293 14.71 30.37 18.30
C TRP A 293 14.09 31.50 19.13
N PRO A 294 14.71 32.69 19.17
CA PRO A 294 14.25 33.82 19.98
C PRO A 294 13.20 34.67 19.27
N HIS A 295 12.17 34.00 18.73
CA HIS A 295 11.08 34.62 17.98
C HIS A 295 9.73 34.08 18.46
N PRO A 296 8.60 34.76 18.12
CA PRO A 296 7.28 34.24 18.41
C PRO A 296 7.09 32.81 17.91
N PHE A 297 6.30 32.04 18.66
CA PHE A 297 6.06 30.63 18.36
C PHE A 297 5.50 30.45 16.95
N ASN A 298 6.19 29.65 16.15
CA ASN A 298 5.70 29.12 14.90
C ASN A 298 6.35 27.75 14.68
N TYR A 299 5.55 26.69 14.86
CA TYR A 299 6.05 25.32 14.84
C TYR A 299 6.80 24.95 13.55
N SER A 300 6.29 25.38 12.38
CA SER A 300 6.94 25.12 11.10
C SER A 300 8.24 25.93 10.93
N ALA A 301 8.26 27.19 11.36
CA ALA A 301 9.45 28.02 11.26
C ALA A 301 10.59 27.51 12.17
N ILE A 302 10.25 27.08 13.39
CA ILE A 302 11.20 26.47 14.34
C ILE A 302 11.81 25.20 13.73
N ASN A 303 10.97 24.29 13.22
CA ASN A 303 11.45 23.05 12.59
C ASN A 303 12.31 23.32 11.34
N ASN A 304 11.93 24.27 10.49
CA ASN A 304 12.72 24.64 9.30
C ASN A 304 14.07 25.25 9.68
N PHE A 305 14.11 26.07 10.74
CA PHE A 305 15.35 26.62 11.27
C PHE A 305 16.24 25.52 11.87
N ALA A 306 15.68 24.61 12.65
CA ALA A 306 16.43 23.47 13.19
C ALA A 306 16.95 22.55 12.07
N ALA A 307 16.14 22.31 11.03
CA ALA A 307 16.52 21.53 9.86
C ALA A 307 17.70 22.14 9.10
N SER A 308 17.89 23.47 9.10
CA SER A 308 19.08 24.08 8.47
C SER A 308 20.38 23.84 9.24
N HIS A 309 20.31 23.31 10.46
CA HIS A 309 21.45 22.91 11.28
C HIS A 309 21.67 21.40 11.30
N ALA A 310 20.76 20.63 10.68
CA ALA A 310 20.84 19.18 10.58
C ALA A 310 22.04 18.73 9.74
N ARG A 311 22.63 17.60 10.17
CA ARG A 311 23.75 16.95 9.49
C ARG A 311 23.36 15.59 8.91
N GLY A 312 22.19 15.10 9.28
CA GLY A 312 21.62 13.85 8.82
C GLY A 312 21.24 13.87 7.35
N GLU A 313 21.38 12.73 6.68
CA GLU A 313 20.79 12.49 5.35
C GLU A 313 19.25 12.53 5.40
N TYR A 314 18.69 12.17 6.56
CA TYR A 314 17.25 12.17 6.83
C TYR A 314 16.92 13.06 8.03
N LEU A 315 15.71 13.62 8.01
CA LEU A 315 15.17 14.41 9.12
C LEU A 315 14.01 13.65 9.77
N CYS A 316 14.02 13.58 11.10
CA CYS A 316 12.89 13.12 11.89
C CYS A 316 12.34 14.30 12.70
N LEU A 317 11.14 14.77 12.36
CA LEU A 317 10.45 15.80 13.14
C LEU A 317 9.67 15.11 14.26
N LEU A 318 10.09 15.34 15.50
CA LEU A 318 9.56 14.67 16.69
C LEU A 318 9.01 15.70 17.68
N ASN A 319 7.79 15.51 18.14
CA ASN A 319 7.24 16.36 19.20
C ASN A 319 7.94 16.04 20.53
N ASN A 320 8.07 17.05 21.39
CA ASN A 320 8.72 16.93 22.69
C ASN A 320 7.91 16.11 23.73
N ASP A 321 6.69 15.69 23.40
CA ASP A 321 5.78 14.93 24.27
C ASP A 321 5.62 13.45 23.82
N ILE A 322 6.56 12.94 23.03
CA ILE A 322 6.60 11.53 22.61
C ILE A 322 7.45 10.70 23.56
N GLU A 323 6.99 9.48 23.86
CA GLU A 323 7.74 8.46 24.59
C GLU A 323 8.09 7.30 23.64
N VAL A 324 9.34 6.85 23.68
CA VAL A 324 9.80 5.69 22.90
C VAL A 324 9.36 4.41 23.63
N ILE A 325 8.44 3.67 23.00
CA ILE A 325 7.90 2.41 23.54
C ILE A 325 8.45 1.15 22.84
N GLU A 326 9.01 1.30 21.64
CA GLU A 326 9.62 0.23 20.85
C GLU A 326 11.01 0.68 20.39
N PRO A 327 12.10 -0.02 20.75
CA PRO A 327 13.46 0.44 20.45
C PRO A 327 13.78 0.56 18.96
N ASP A 328 13.14 -0.25 18.12
CA ASP A 328 13.40 -0.31 16.68
C ASP A 328 12.56 0.69 15.85
N TRP A 329 11.79 1.59 16.49
CA TRP A 329 10.89 2.53 15.82
C TRP A 329 11.56 3.30 14.66
N LEU A 330 12.78 3.82 14.88
CA LEU A 330 13.50 4.58 13.88
C LEU A 330 14.03 3.67 12.76
N SER A 331 14.54 2.49 13.11
CA SER A 331 14.92 1.44 12.15
C SER A 331 13.74 1.05 11.27
N ALA A 332 12.54 0.83 11.84
CA ALA A 332 11.33 0.48 11.12
C ALA A 332 10.92 1.57 10.12
N MET A 333 10.93 2.84 10.53
CA MET A 333 10.67 3.97 9.63
C MET A 333 11.72 4.07 8.53
N MET A 334 13.01 3.89 8.86
CA MET A 334 14.10 4.01 7.90
C MET A 334 14.08 2.91 6.83
N ARG A 335 13.63 1.69 7.16
CA ARG A 335 13.42 0.61 6.17
C ARG A 335 12.45 1.02 5.06
N GLU A 336 11.39 1.75 5.43
CA GLU A 336 10.41 2.28 4.48
C GLU A 336 10.95 3.54 3.77
N ALA A 337 11.59 4.46 4.48
CA ALA A 337 12.13 5.70 3.93
C ALA A 337 13.24 5.47 2.87
N LEU A 338 13.94 4.34 2.96
CA LEU A 338 14.98 3.94 2.01
C LEU A 338 14.42 3.33 0.71
N GLN A 339 13.11 3.10 0.63
CA GLN A 339 12.50 2.56 -0.58
C GLN A 339 12.44 3.61 -1.70
N PRO A 340 12.63 3.19 -2.96
CA PRO A 340 12.56 4.12 -4.09
C PRO A 340 11.22 4.87 -4.13
N LYS A 341 11.29 6.18 -4.38
CA LYS A 341 10.14 7.09 -4.52
C LYS A 341 9.37 7.38 -3.21
N VAL A 342 9.85 6.91 -2.06
CA VAL A 342 9.31 7.33 -0.76
C VAL A 342 9.88 8.70 -0.39
N GLY A 343 9.00 9.67 -0.15
CA GLY A 343 9.39 11.05 0.21
C GLY A 343 9.27 11.35 1.71
N ALA A 344 8.38 10.65 2.42
CA ALA A 344 8.18 10.79 3.85
C ALA A 344 7.57 9.50 4.42
N VAL A 345 7.83 9.24 5.70
CA VAL A 345 7.28 8.13 6.47
C VAL A 345 6.78 8.66 7.81
N GLY A 346 5.75 8.04 8.36
CA GLY A 346 5.20 8.37 9.68
C GLY A 346 4.97 7.11 10.48
N ALA A 347 5.20 7.18 11.78
CA ALA A 347 4.90 6.10 12.71
C ALA A 347 3.42 6.08 13.10
N LYS A 348 2.94 4.90 13.50
CA LYS A 348 1.71 4.79 14.27
C LYS A 348 1.98 5.31 15.69
N LEU A 349 1.21 6.29 16.14
CA LEU A 349 1.33 6.84 17.49
C LEU A 349 0.14 6.40 18.33
N LEU A 350 0.40 6.16 19.61
CA LEU A 350 -0.59 5.76 20.61
C LEU A 350 -0.71 6.83 21.68
N TYR A 351 -1.91 6.95 22.25
CA TYR A 351 -2.11 7.63 23.52
C TYR A 351 -1.63 6.75 24.69
N PRO A 352 -1.48 7.32 25.90
CA PRO A 352 -1.08 6.56 27.09
C PRO A 352 -2.00 5.37 27.43
N ASP A 353 -3.28 5.42 27.03
CA ASP A 353 -4.25 4.33 27.19
C ASP A 353 -4.16 3.26 26.09
N ARG A 354 -3.14 3.32 25.22
CA ARG A 354 -2.92 2.45 24.05
C ARG A 354 -4.00 2.58 22.97
N SER A 355 -4.84 3.62 23.00
CA SER A 355 -5.67 3.95 21.84
C SER A 355 -4.83 4.65 20.76
N ILE A 356 -5.21 4.48 19.49
CA ILE A 356 -4.52 5.08 18.36
C ILE A 356 -4.66 6.60 18.42
N GLN A 357 -3.54 7.30 18.47
CA GLN A 357 -3.48 8.76 18.29
C GLN A 357 -3.40 9.10 16.79
N HIS A 358 -2.52 8.40 16.06
CA HIS A 358 -2.25 8.63 14.65
C HIS A 358 -1.90 7.33 13.94
N ALA A 359 -2.62 7.01 12.86
CA ALA A 359 -2.29 5.93 11.94
C ALA A 359 -2.52 6.39 10.48
N GLY A 360 -1.93 7.52 10.13
CA GLY A 360 -2.17 8.20 8.85
C GLY A 360 -3.04 9.45 8.96
N VAL A 361 -3.14 10.19 7.85
CA VAL A 361 -3.87 11.46 7.75
C VAL A 361 -4.87 11.39 6.60
N ALA A 362 -6.09 11.84 6.83
CA ALA A 362 -7.09 12.05 5.78
C ALA A 362 -7.32 13.55 5.55
N ILE A 363 -7.24 13.97 4.28
CA ILE A 363 -7.54 15.33 3.85
C ILE A 363 -9.06 15.51 3.74
N GLY A 364 -9.55 16.70 4.08
CA GLY A 364 -10.97 17.07 4.02
C GLY A 364 -11.71 16.93 5.36
N LEU A 365 -11.08 16.32 6.36
CA LEU A 365 -11.62 16.30 7.72
C LEU A 365 -11.59 17.72 8.30
N GLY A 366 -12.77 18.25 8.66
CA GLY A 366 -12.90 19.59 9.23
C GLY A 366 -12.43 20.73 8.32
N ASN A 367 -12.51 20.56 6.98
CA ASN A 367 -11.94 21.47 5.98
C ASN A 367 -10.40 21.61 6.02
N ALA A 368 -9.71 20.68 6.67
CA ALA A 368 -8.25 20.64 6.75
C ALA A 368 -7.76 19.20 6.55
N ALA A 369 -6.99 18.68 7.50
CA ALA A 369 -6.55 17.31 7.55
C ALA A 369 -6.71 16.80 8.99
N GLY A 370 -6.96 15.50 9.15
CA GLY A 370 -7.13 14.89 10.47
C GLY A 370 -6.54 13.49 10.53
N HIS A 371 -6.26 13.02 11.74
CA HIS A 371 -5.72 11.68 11.95
C HIS A 371 -6.77 10.60 11.65
N ALA A 372 -6.45 9.68 10.75
CA ALA A 372 -7.25 8.49 10.52
C ALA A 372 -7.15 7.56 11.75
N HIS A 373 -8.20 6.79 12.01
CA HIS A 373 -8.26 5.74 13.06
C HIS A 373 -8.11 6.23 14.52
N ARG A 374 -8.14 7.55 14.76
CA ARG A 374 -7.98 8.12 16.11
C ARG A 374 -9.03 7.58 17.09
N GLY A 375 -8.58 7.10 18.24
CA GLY A 375 -9.41 6.56 19.33
C GLY A 375 -9.76 5.08 19.20
N LEU A 376 -9.36 4.41 18.11
CA LEU A 376 -9.49 2.95 18.02
C LEU A 376 -8.44 2.26 18.92
N PRO A 377 -8.72 1.05 19.43
CA PRO A 377 -7.72 0.21 20.09
C PRO A 377 -6.49 -0.04 19.18
N GLU A 378 -5.30 -0.15 19.76
CA GLU A 378 -4.05 -0.41 19.01
C GLU A 378 -4.08 -1.61 18.05
N GLY A 379 -4.86 -2.64 18.41
CA GLY A 379 -4.99 -3.89 17.66
C GLY A 379 -6.19 -3.94 16.71
N ASP A 380 -7.00 -2.87 16.65
CA ASP A 380 -8.10 -2.79 15.69
C ASP A 380 -7.57 -2.39 14.29
N PRO A 381 -8.14 -2.97 13.22
CA PRO A 381 -7.70 -2.76 11.84
C PRO A 381 -7.94 -1.34 11.30
#